data_AF-A0AAF0V0N7-F1
#
_entry.id   AF-A0AAF0V0N7-F1
#
_cell.length_a   1.000
_cell.length_b   1.000
_cell.length_c   1.000
_cell.angle_alpha   90.00
_cell.angle_beta   90.00
_cell.angle_gamma   90.00
#
_symmetry.space_group_name_H-M   'P 1'
#
loop_
_entity.id
_entity.type
_entity.pdbx_description
1 polymer ?
#
loop_
_entity_poly.entity_id
_entity_poly.type
_entity_poly.pdbx_seq_one_letter_code
_entity_poly.pdbx_strand_id
1 'polypeptide(L)'
;MVDDEDKRGDLLVESEKLGLSGREKLKRHWREVGGRVCVPDRWGHEGSLREWMDCSSFDNILAPKGLKSAREALMSQGKRARSSSTSRMLEIRSR
;
A
#
# COMPACT_ATOMS: atom_id res chain seq x y z
N MET A 1 -21.29 32.47 -29.71
CA MET A 1 -21.48 31.67 -28.48
C MET A 1 -21.33 30.23 -28.95
N VAL A 2 -20.14 29.68 -28.75
CA VAL A 2 -19.69 28.43 -29.39
C VAL A 2 -20.13 27.27 -28.52
N ASP A 3 -21.02 26.47 -29.10
CA ASP A 3 -21.42 25.10 -28.81
C ASP A 3 -20.82 24.41 -27.56
N ASP A 4 -21.52 24.48 -26.42
CA ASP A 4 -21.33 23.64 -25.21
C ASP A 4 -21.94 22.22 -25.38
N GLU A 5 -21.97 21.71 -26.61
CA GLU A 5 -22.59 20.44 -26.99
C GLU A 5 -21.56 19.33 -27.23
N ASP A 6 -20.29 19.48 -26.80
CA ASP A 6 -19.34 18.36 -26.63
C ASP A 6 -19.61 17.65 -25.29
N LYS A 7 -20.89 17.33 -25.13
CA LYS A 7 -21.52 16.61 -24.04
C LYS A 7 -20.72 15.34 -23.81
N ARG A 8 -20.15 15.21 -22.60
CA ARG A 8 -20.57 14.30 -21.49
C ARG A 8 -20.84 12.82 -21.80
N GLY A 9 -21.02 12.43 -23.05
CA GLY A 9 -21.12 11.06 -23.53
C GLY A 9 -19.77 10.35 -23.56
N ASP A 10 -18.66 11.09 -23.66
CA ASP A 10 -17.31 10.50 -23.63
C ASP A 10 -16.85 10.14 -22.20
N LEU A 11 -17.42 10.79 -21.17
CA LEU A 11 -17.11 10.49 -19.76
C LEU A 11 -17.80 9.21 -19.25
N LEU A 12 -18.82 8.75 -19.97
CA LEU A 12 -19.72 7.66 -19.58
C LEU A 12 -19.42 6.34 -20.32
N VAL A 13 -18.70 6.39 -21.45
CA VAL A 13 -18.26 5.21 -22.21
C VAL A 13 -17.13 4.43 -21.50
N GLU A 14 -16.38 5.08 -20.62
CA GLU A 14 -15.23 4.47 -19.91
C GLU A 14 -15.53 4.02 -18.48
N SER A 15 -16.47 4.68 -17.76
CA SER A 15 -16.66 4.47 -16.31
C SER A 15 -17.05 3.04 -15.98
N GLU A 16 -17.51 2.33 -16.99
CA GLU A 16 -17.27 0.93 -17.07
C GLU A 16 -17.33 0.54 -18.57
N LYS A 17 -16.38 -0.19 -19.18
CA LYS A 17 -16.84 -1.32 -20.03
C LYS A 17 -17.34 -2.40 -19.07
N LEU A 18 -18.40 -2.04 -18.35
CA LEU A 18 -19.11 -2.71 -17.25
C LEU A 18 -18.26 -3.26 -16.04
N GLY A 19 -17.13 -2.62 -15.62
CA GLY A 19 -16.54 -2.68 -14.28
C GLY A 19 -16.72 -1.49 -13.28
N LEU A 20 -17.69 -1.61 -12.36
CA LEU A 20 -18.02 -0.66 -11.29
C LEU A 20 -16.72 -0.32 -10.59
N SER A 21 -16.55 0.95 -10.19
CA SER A 21 -15.39 1.31 -9.35
C SER A 21 -15.29 0.29 -8.20
N GLY A 22 -14.07 -0.10 -7.80
CA GLY A 22 -13.89 -1.14 -6.77
C GLY A 22 -14.72 -0.86 -5.51
N ARG A 23 -14.95 0.43 -5.22
CA ARG A 23 -15.85 0.90 -4.18
C ARG A 23 -17.32 0.52 -4.41
N GLU A 24 -17.87 0.78 -5.60
CA GLU A 24 -19.27 0.44 -5.91
C GLU A 24 -19.50 -1.07 -5.97
N LYS A 25 -18.51 -1.86 -6.43
CA LYS A 25 -18.54 -3.34 -6.33
C LYS A 25 -18.65 -3.79 -4.88
N LEU A 26 -17.79 -3.27 -4.01
CA LEU A 26 -17.78 -3.63 -2.60
C LEU A 26 -19.07 -3.20 -1.89
N LYS A 27 -19.55 -1.98 -2.17
CA LYS A 27 -20.81 -1.46 -1.60
C LYS A 27 -22.02 -2.30 -1.99
N ARG A 28 -22.11 -2.72 -3.26
CA ARG A 28 -23.16 -3.62 -3.74
C ARG A 28 -23.07 -4.96 -3.02
N HIS A 29 -21.89 -5.57 -3.01
CA HIS A 29 -21.67 -6.87 -2.38
C HIS A 29 -22.02 -6.84 -0.88
N TRP A 30 -21.56 -5.84 -0.13
CA TRP A 30 -21.90 -5.66 1.29
C TRP A 30 -23.42 -5.58 1.53
N ARG A 31 -24.17 -4.90 0.66
CA ARG A 31 -25.63 -4.85 0.75
C ARG A 31 -26.27 -6.22 0.48
N GLU A 32 -25.75 -6.95 -0.50
CA GLU A 32 -26.28 -8.25 -0.91
C GLU A 32 -26.05 -9.35 0.15
N VAL A 33 -24.86 -9.37 0.76
CA VAL A 33 -24.45 -10.45 1.67
C VAL A 33 -24.44 -10.05 3.14
N GLY A 34 -24.62 -8.78 3.47
CA GLY A 34 -24.66 -8.27 4.84
C GLY A 34 -25.70 -9.00 5.69
N GLY A 35 -25.24 -9.63 6.77
CA GLY A 35 -26.09 -10.43 7.67
C GLY A 35 -26.50 -11.82 7.14
N ARG A 36 -26.08 -12.20 5.93
CA ARG A 36 -26.34 -13.52 5.33
C ARG A 36 -25.12 -14.45 5.34
N VAL A 37 -23.94 -13.91 5.62
CA VAL A 37 -22.69 -14.68 5.70
C VAL A 37 -22.43 -15.05 7.15
N CYS A 38 -22.31 -16.34 7.40
CA CYS A 38 -21.84 -16.87 8.68
C CYS A 38 -20.34 -17.09 8.62
N VAL A 39 -19.64 -16.74 9.69
CA VAL A 39 -18.26 -17.18 9.88
C VAL A 39 -18.31 -18.68 10.21
N PRO A 40 -17.52 -19.53 9.52
CA PRO A 40 -17.45 -20.94 9.85
C PRO A 40 -16.99 -21.20 11.29
N ASP A 41 -17.46 -22.28 11.90
CA ASP A 41 -17.07 -22.67 13.27
C ASP A 41 -15.56 -22.96 13.40
N ARG A 42 -14.93 -23.38 12.30
CA ARG A 42 -13.51 -23.67 12.20
C ARG A 42 -12.91 -22.89 11.04
N TRP A 43 -11.78 -22.25 11.31
CA TRP A 43 -10.95 -21.57 10.33
C TRP A 43 -10.02 -22.54 9.57
N GLY A 44 -9.62 -23.65 10.20
CA GLY A 44 -8.73 -24.66 9.61
C GLY A 44 -7.24 -24.44 9.87
N HIS A 45 -6.88 -23.35 10.55
CA HIS A 45 -5.50 -23.05 11.00
C HIS A 45 -5.38 -22.96 12.52
N GLU A 46 -6.28 -23.62 13.26
CA GLU A 46 -6.30 -23.62 14.73
C GLU A 46 -4.98 -24.15 15.31
N GLY A 47 -4.32 -25.08 14.62
CA GLY A 47 -3.02 -25.62 15.02
C GLY A 47 -1.91 -24.56 15.09
N SER A 48 -1.99 -23.51 14.28
CA SER A 48 -1.01 -22.42 14.25
C SER A 48 -1.18 -21.43 15.41
N LEU A 49 -2.34 -21.42 16.09
CA LEU A 49 -2.57 -20.51 17.22
C LEU A 49 -1.55 -20.72 18.35
N ARG A 50 -1.17 -21.98 18.61
CA ARG A 50 -0.17 -22.29 19.64
C ARG A 50 1.22 -21.75 19.26
N GLU A 51 1.59 -21.91 18.00
CA GLU A 51 2.87 -21.45 17.47
C GLU A 51 2.95 -19.92 17.39
N TRP A 52 1.81 -19.25 17.25
CA TRP A 52 1.71 -17.78 17.26
C TRP A 52 1.73 -17.16 18.65
N MET A 53 1.42 -17.93 19.70
CA MET A 53 1.63 -17.48 21.08
C MET A 53 3.13 -17.43 21.41
N ASP A 54 3.91 -18.37 20.88
CA ASP A 54 5.35 -18.41 21.05
C ASP A 54 6.03 -17.49 20.01
N CYS A 55 5.91 -16.17 20.19
CA CYS A 55 6.45 -15.10 19.32
C CYS A 55 7.93 -15.26 18.92
N SER A 56 8.69 -16.15 19.56
CA SER A 56 10.08 -16.47 19.24
C SER A 56 10.32 -16.88 17.77
N SER A 57 9.35 -17.54 17.12
CA SER A 57 9.43 -17.93 15.71
C SER A 57 9.37 -16.71 14.79
N PHE A 58 8.50 -15.75 15.11
CA PHE A 58 8.37 -14.49 14.39
C PHE A 58 9.49 -13.52 14.69
N ASP A 59 9.97 -13.45 15.93
CA ASP A 59 11.04 -12.53 16.31
C ASP A 59 12.34 -12.82 15.55
N ASN A 60 12.63 -14.10 15.27
CA ASN A 60 13.76 -14.47 14.41
C ASN A 60 13.60 -14.00 12.96
N ILE A 61 12.36 -13.91 12.45
CA ILE A 61 12.03 -13.46 11.09
C ILE A 61 11.92 -11.94 11.00
N LEU A 62 11.43 -11.28 12.05
CA LEU A 62 11.21 -9.84 12.13
C LEU A 62 12.44 -9.08 12.65
N ALA A 63 13.35 -9.76 13.35
CA ALA A 63 14.66 -9.26 13.72
C ALA A 63 15.77 -10.22 13.22
N PRO A 64 15.84 -10.49 11.90
CA PRO A 64 16.87 -11.35 11.38
C PRO A 64 18.23 -10.70 11.61
N LYS A 65 19.25 -11.53 11.79
CA LYS A 65 20.63 -11.07 11.91
C LYS A 65 20.94 -10.17 10.71
N GLY A 66 21.20 -8.89 10.97
CA GLY A 66 21.51 -7.90 9.94
C GLY A 66 20.39 -6.91 9.59
N LEU A 67 19.14 -7.06 10.06
CA LEU A 67 18.10 -6.05 9.81
C LEU A 67 18.49 -4.68 10.37
N LYS A 68 19.05 -4.66 11.59
CA LYS A 68 19.58 -3.44 12.22
C LYS A 68 20.67 -2.81 11.35
N SER A 69 21.63 -3.59 10.88
CA SER A 69 22.73 -3.13 10.02
C SER A 69 22.22 -2.63 8.66
N ALA A 70 21.22 -3.30 8.07
CA ALA A 70 20.60 -2.86 6.83
C ALA A 70 19.90 -1.51 7.00
N ARG A 71 19.16 -1.31 8.11
CA ARG A 71 18.55 -0.02 8.46
C ARG A 71 19.60 1.08 8.63
N GLU A 72 20.67 0.80 9.37
CA GLU A 72 21.79 1.73 9.56
C GLU A 72 22.47 2.09 8.22
N ALA A 73 22.69 1.11 7.35
CA ALA A 73 23.25 1.32 6.02
C ALA A 73 22.36 2.22 5.14
N LEU A 74 21.04 1.98 5.13
CA LEU A 74 20.07 2.82 4.40
C LEU A 74 20.06 4.26 4.94
N MET A 75 20.08 4.42 6.27
CA MET A 75 20.14 5.76 6.88
C MET A 75 21.46 6.48 6.55
N SER A 76 22.59 5.77 6.56
CA SER A 76 23.90 6.31 6.20
C SER A 76 23.98 6.71 4.72
N GLN A 77 23.46 5.87 3.81
CA GLN A 77 23.35 6.19 2.39
C GLN A 77 22.45 7.40 2.15
N GLY A 78 21.27 7.45 2.77
CA GLY A 78 20.35 8.59 2.67
C GLY A 78 20.96 9.89 3.19
N LYS A 79 21.73 9.86 4.28
CA LYS A 79 22.47 11.02 4.78
C LYS A 79 23.55 11.48 3.78
N ARG A 80 24.36 10.55 3.25
CA ARG A 80 25.40 10.87 2.25
C ARG A 80 24.83 11.45 0.96
N ALA A 81 23.71 10.92 0.47
CA ALA A 81 23.02 11.45 -0.70
C ALA A 81 22.50 12.89 -0.47
N ARG A 82 22.06 13.21 0.75
CA ARG A 82 21.65 14.58 1.13
C ARG A 82 22.85 15.53 1.24
N SER A 83 23.95 15.09 1.84
CA SER A 83 25.17 15.89 1.97
C SER A 83 25.87 16.16 0.62
N SER A 84 25.87 15.19 -0.31
CA SER A 84 26.43 15.39 -1.66
C SER A 84 25.54 16.28 -2.55
N SER A 85 24.26 16.39 -2.23
CA SER A 85 23.32 17.30 -2.90
C SER A 85 23.52 18.75 -2.43
N THR A 86 23.89 18.97 -1.16
CA THR A 86 24.19 20.31 -0.64
C THR A 86 25.57 20.83 -1.03
N SER A 87 26.58 19.96 -1.21
CA SER A 87 27.92 20.41 -1.65
C SER A 87 27.93 21.00 -3.07
N ARG A 88 27.06 20.54 -3.97
CA ARG A 88 26.94 21.10 -5.33
C ARG A 88 26.20 22.44 -5.39
N MET A 89 25.55 22.86 -4.30
CA MET A 89 24.75 24.09 -4.26
C MET A 89 25.54 25.31 -3.77
N LEU A 90 26.73 25.11 -3.17
CA LEU A 90 27.55 26.19 -2.59
C LEU A 90 28.65 26.71 -3.53
N GLU A 91 28.80 26.14 -4.73
CA GLU A 91 29.91 26.48 -5.64
C GLU A 91 29.59 27.58 -6.69
N ILE A 92 28.34 28.08 -6.76
CA ILE A 92 27.91 29.01 -7.83
C ILE A 92 28.11 30.49 -7.48
N ARG A 93 28.82 30.84 -6.40
CA ARG A 93 29.00 32.25 -6.00
C ARG A 93 30.42 32.59 -5.56
N SER A 94 31.38 32.44 -6.47
CA SER A 94 32.63 33.19 -6.37
C SER A 94 33.28 33.32 -7.74
N ARG A 95 32.85 34.32 -8.52
CA ARG A 95 33.63 34.87 -9.63
C ARG A 95 33.32 36.35 -9.80
#